data_AF-M1AGP5-F1
#
_entry.id   AF-M1AGP5-F1
#
_cell.length_a   1.000
_cell.length_b   1.000
_cell.length_c   1.000
_cell.angle_alpha   90.00
_cell.angle_beta   90.00
_cell.angle_gamma   90.00
#
_symmetry.space_group_name_H-M   'P 1'
#
loop_
_entity.id
_entity.type
_entity.pdbx_description
1 polymer ?
#
loop_
_entity_poly.entity_id
_entity_poly.type
_entity_poly.pdbx_seq_one_letter_code
_entity_poly.pdbx_strand_id
1 'polypeptide(L)'
;MGGVLGKNESPSSPKASVPETKLEAKITEAMLRRETEGSSIRSFDSLVLKFPKIDENLRKCKVIFQEFDEDSNGAIDPQELKHAFNKLEINFTDEEISDLFEACDINEDMGIEFSEFIVLLCLVYLLKDDPSALHAKSRMGLPNLEVTFETLVDAFVFLDKNKDGYVSRNEMVQAINETISGERSSGRIAMRRFEEMDWDKNGMVNFKEFLFAFTHWVGIEDNEDEEGEE
;
A
#
# COMPACT_ATOMS: atom_id res chain seq x y z
N MET A 1 -45.22 -8.94 -42.32
CA MET A 1 -45.37 -8.48 -40.91
C MET A 1 -44.58 -9.43 -40.04
N GLY A 2 -43.36 -9.06 -39.66
CA GLY A 2 -42.53 -9.84 -38.72
C GLY A 2 -42.09 -8.89 -37.62
N GLY A 3 -42.63 -9.09 -36.42
CA GLY A 3 -42.41 -8.23 -35.26
C GLY A 3 -41.01 -8.36 -34.69
N VAL A 4 -40.43 -7.22 -34.37
CA VAL A 4 -39.18 -7.06 -33.61
C VAL A 4 -39.49 -7.33 -32.13
N LEU A 5 -38.74 -8.24 -31.50
CA LEU A 5 -38.71 -8.39 -30.04
C LEU A 5 -37.26 -8.26 -29.60
N GLY A 6 -36.98 -7.11 -28.98
CA GLY A 6 -35.69 -6.74 -28.42
C GLY A 6 -35.25 -7.73 -27.35
N LYS A 7 -33.97 -8.11 -27.42
CA LYS A 7 -33.29 -8.73 -26.29
C LYS A 7 -32.91 -7.61 -25.33
N ASN A 8 -33.52 -7.67 -24.14
CA ASN A 8 -33.16 -6.86 -22.99
C ASN A 8 -31.66 -7.04 -22.70
N GLU A 9 -30.92 -5.94 -22.77
CA GLU A 9 -29.61 -5.83 -22.14
C GLU A 9 -29.82 -5.94 -20.62
N SER A 10 -29.23 -6.97 -20.03
CA SER A 10 -29.13 -7.09 -18.58
C SER A 10 -28.18 -6.00 -18.06
N PRO A 11 -28.50 -5.33 -16.94
CA PRO A 11 -27.55 -4.44 -16.29
C PRO A 11 -26.39 -5.30 -15.76
N SER A 12 -25.19 -5.02 -16.26
CA SER A 12 -23.94 -5.57 -15.76
C SER A 12 -23.84 -5.35 -14.24
N SER A 13 -23.88 -6.44 -13.50
CA SER A 13 -23.57 -6.50 -12.07
C SER A 13 -22.20 -5.83 -11.81
N PRO A 14 -21.98 -5.22 -10.63
CA PRO A 14 -20.64 -4.79 -10.26
C PRO A 14 -19.76 -6.03 -10.23
N LYS A 15 -18.66 -6.01 -10.98
CA LYS A 15 -17.65 -7.06 -10.93
C LYS A 15 -17.14 -7.08 -9.48
N ALA A 16 -17.46 -8.13 -8.73
CA ALA A 16 -16.74 -8.40 -7.50
C ALA A 16 -15.29 -8.67 -7.91
N SER A 17 -14.37 -7.82 -7.48
CA SER A 17 -12.94 -7.98 -7.73
C SER A 17 -12.50 -9.25 -7.03
N VAL A 18 -12.18 -10.29 -7.81
CA VAL A 18 -11.68 -11.56 -7.28
C VAL A 18 -10.18 -11.38 -7.10
N PRO A 19 -9.60 -11.73 -5.94
CA PRO A 19 -8.15 -11.67 -5.77
C PRO A 19 -7.47 -12.52 -6.85
N GLU A 20 -6.60 -11.91 -7.63
CA GLU A 20 -5.94 -12.53 -8.78
C GLU A 20 -4.79 -13.43 -8.34
N THR A 21 -4.22 -13.16 -7.16
CA THR A 21 -3.11 -13.93 -6.58
C THR A 21 -3.41 -14.46 -5.17
N LYS A 22 -2.65 -15.48 -4.76
CA LYS A 22 -2.68 -16.01 -3.39
C LYS A 22 -2.25 -14.94 -2.37
N LEU A 23 -1.35 -14.06 -2.75
CA LEU A 23 -0.89 -12.96 -1.92
C LEU A 23 -2.00 -11.92 -1.69
N GLU A 24 -2.72 -11.52 -2.74
CA GLU A 24 -3.86 -10.61 -2.63
C GLU A 24 -4.95 -11.17 -1.72
N ALA A 25 -5.28 -12.46 -1.87
CA ALA A 25 -6.22 -13.11 -0.98
C ALA A 25 -5.78 -13.04 0.50
N LYS A 26 -4.48 -13.21 0.78
CA LYS A 26 -3.93 -13.05 2.14
C LYS A 26 -4.00 -11.59 2.63
N ILE A 27 -3.73 -10.61 1.77
CA ILE A 27 -3.85 -9.18 2.09
C ILE A 27 -5.31 -8.85 2.45
N THR A 28 -6.27 -9.25 1.62
CA THR A 28 -7.70 -9.03 1.88
C THR A 28 -8.13 -9.69 3.20
N GLU A 29 -7.67 -10.91 3.48
CA GLU A 29 -7.96 -11.58 4.75
C GLU A 29 -7.37 -10.81 5.95
N ALA A 30 -6.15 -10.31 5.83
CA ALA A 30 -5.50 -9.51 6.87
C ALA A 30 -6.23 -8.17 7.12
N MET A 31 -6.67 -7.50 6.06
CA MET A 31 -7.48 -6.28 6.16
C MET A 31 -8.81 -6.52 6.89
N LEU A 32 -9.49 -7.61 6.55
CA LEU A 32 -10.75 -7.98 7.20
C LEU A 32 -10.55 -8.25 8.69
N ARG A 33 -9.46 -8.91 9.08
CA ARG A 33 -9.11 -9.13 10.49
C ARG A 33 -8.88 -7.80 11.22
N ARG A 34 -8.10 -6.89 10.64
CA ARG A 34 -7.78 -5.59 11.25
C ARG A 34 -9.02 -4.74 11.53
N GLU A 35 -9.98 -4.77 10.62
CA GLU A 35 -11.27 -4.08 10.79
C GLU A 35 -12.04 -4.60 12.02
N THR A 36 -11.96 -5.90 12.34
CA THR A 36 -12.61 -6.43 13.56
C THR A 36 -11.97 -5.94 14.86
N GLU A 37 -10.70 -5.53 14.82
CA GLU A 37 -9.97 -4.93 15.94
C GLU A 37 -10.31 -3.44 16.10
N GLY A 38 -10.83 -2.82 15.04
CA GLY A 38 -11.28 -1.43 14.98
C GLY A 38 -10.17 -0.45 14.58
N SER A 39 -10.49 0.43 13.64
CA SER A 39 -9.58 1.49 13.18
C SER A 39 -9.58 2.70 14.13
N SER A 40 -8.40 3.28 14.34
CA SER A 40 -8.25 4.53 15.11
C SER A 40 -8.70 5.76 14.30
N ILE A 41 -8.83 5.62 12.98
CA ILE A 41 -9.11 6.71 12.05
C ILE A 41 -10.62 6.97 11.99
N ARG A 42 -10.98 8.20 12.38
CA ARG A 42 -12.39 8.65 12.44
C ARG A 42 -12.81 9.52 11.25
N SER A 43 -11.85 10.03 10.49
CA SER A 43 -12.10 10.93 9.36
C SER A 43 -10.91 11.02 8.42
N PHE A 44 -11.17 11.39 7.16
CA PHE A 44 -10.12 11.61 6.16
C PHE A 44 -9.15 12.74 6.57
N ASP A 45 -9.63 13.79 7.23
CA ASP A 45 -8.77 14.87 7.74
C ASP A 45 -7.79 14.37 8.82
N SER A 46 -8.23 13.47 9.69
CA SER A 46 -7.36 12.85 10.69
C SER A 46 -6.26 12.02 10.05
N LEU A 47 -6.58 11.35 8.92
CA LEU A 47 -5.61 10.62 8.11
C LEU A 47 -4.60 11.59 7.48
N VAL A 48 -5.06 12.64 6.82
CA VAL A 48 -4.19 13.65 6.17
C VAL A 48 -3.26 14.33 7.19
N LEU A 49 -3.73 14.62 8.40
CA LEU A 49 -2.90 15.21 9.47
C LEU A 49 -1.78 14.29 9.96
N LYS A 50 -1.88 12.96 9.73
CA LYS A 50 -0.82 12.01 10.07
C LYS A 50 0.25 11.90 8.99
N PHE A 51 -0.01 12.36 7.75
CA PHE A 51 0.91 12.21 6.61
C PHE A 51 2.32 12.79 6.85
N PRO A 52 2.50 13.99 7.45
CA PRO A 52 3.85 14.52 7.69
C PRO A 52 4.67 13.68 8.68
N LYS A 53 4.02 12.94 9.59
CA LYS A 53 4.73 12.06 10.53
C LYS A 53 5.08 10.72 9.89
N ILE A 54 4.24 10.25 8.98
CA ILE A 54 4.53 9.06 8.19
C ILE A 54 5.79 9.31 7.35
N ASP A 55 5.86 10.45 6.68
CA ASP A 55 7.01 10.91 5.91
C ASP A 55 8.36 10.79 6.65
N GLU A 56 8.46 11.41 7.83
CA GLU A 56 9.69 11.38 8.64
C GLU A 56 10.10 9.94 9.01
N ASN A 57 9.15 9.06 9.28
CA ASN A 57 9.44 7.68 9.65
C ASN A 57 9.84 6.83 8.44
N LEU A 58 9.21 7.05 7.27
CA LEU A 58 9.56 6.35 6.04
C LEU A 58 10.98 6.73 5.59
N ARG A 59 11.40 8.00 5.70
CA ARG A 59 12.79 8.40 5.41
C ARG A 59 13.82 7.67 6.29
N LYS A 60 13.48 7.32 7.53
CA LYS A 60 14.38 6.55 8.41
C LYS A 60 14.57 5.11 7.94
N CYS A 61 13.67 4.58 7.11
CA CYS A 61 13.85 3.27 6.48
C CYS A 61 14.96 3.27 5.42
N LYS A 62 15.43 4.44 4.95
CA LYS A 62 16.53 4.53 3.96
C LYS A 62 17.82 3.89 4.49
N VAL A 63 18.06 3.96 5.80
CA VAL A 63 19.21 3.29 6.42
C VAL A 63 19.09 1.76 6.34
N ILE A 64 17.88 1.23 6.55
CA ILE A 64 17.64 -0.23 6.47
C ILE A 64 17.73 -0.69 5.02
N PHE A 65 17.20 0.11 4.09
CA PHE A 65 17.32 -0.16 2.66
C PHE A 65 18.79 -0.31 2.25
N GLN A 66 19.65 0.63 2.65
CA GLN A 66 21.10 0.57 2.44
C GLN A 66 21.80 -0.60 3.15
N GLU A 67 21.20 -1.18 4.20
CA GLU A 67 21.74 -2.38 4.83
C GLU A 67 21.35 -3.68 4.10
N PHE A 68 20.37 -3.62 3.20
CA PHE A 68 19.84 -4.76 2.45
C PHE A 68 20.38 -4.76 1.02
N ASP A 69 20.54 -3.58 0.42
CA ASP A 69 21.25 -3.34 -0.83
C ASP A 69 22.78 -3.50 -0.59
N GLU A 70 23.28 -4.74 -0.78
CA GLU A 70 24.65 -5.12 -0.42
C GLU A 70 25.68 -4.59 -1.40
N ASP A 71 25.30 -4.50 -2.67
CA ASP A 71 26.15 -3.94 -3.72
C ASP A 71 25.99 -2.41 -3.87
N SER A 72 25.04 -1.81 -3.15
CA SER A 72 24.75 -0.37 -3.16
C SER A 72 24.38 0.15 -4.55
N ASN A 73 23.69 -0.68 -5.34
CA ASN A 73 23.26 -0.33 -6.69
C ASN A 73 21.98 0.54 -6.72
N GLY A 74 21.33 0.72 -5.57
CA GLY A 74 20.10 1.50 -5.42
C GLY A 74 18.80 0.70 -5.55
N ALA A 75 18.88 -0.62 -5.70
CA ALA A 75 17.75 -1.54 -5.79
C ALA A 75 18.08 -2.89 -5.12
N ILE A 76 17.12 -3.49 -4.43
CA ILE A 76 17.31 -4.79 -3.77
C ILE A 76 16.92 -5.90 -4.73
N ASP A 77 17.86 -6.77 -5.08
CA ASP A 77 17.59 -7.91 -5.94
C ASP A 77 16.95 -9.12 -5.17
N PRO A 78 16.44 -10.15 -5.85
CA PRO A 78 15.83 -11.30 -5.17
C PRO A 78 16.77 -12.07 -4.22
N GLN A 79 18.07 -12.09 -4.49
CA GLN A 79 19.07 -12.75 -3.65
C GLN A 79 19.35 -11.93 -2.40
N GLU A 80 19.49 -10.62 -2.54
CA GLU A 80 19.66 -9.65 -1.45
C GLU A 80 18.44 -9.64 -0.55
N LEU A 81 17.23 -9.64 -1.12
CA LEU A 81 15.98 -9.73 -0.36
C LEU A 81 15.94 -11.01 0.49
N LYS A 82 16.32 -12.15 -0.10
CA LYS A 82 16.38 -13.43 0.60
C LYS A 82 17.41 -13.40 1.73
N HIS A 83 18.58 -12.79 1.49
CA HIS A 83 19.61 -12.66 2.51
C HIS A 83 19.17 -11.75 3.65
N ALA A 84 18.49 -10.64 3.33
CA ALA A 84 17.92 -9.72 4.30
C ALA A 84 16.88 -10.40 5.21
N PHE A 85 15.94 -11.17 4.65
CA PHE A 85 14.97 -11.92 5.48
C PHE A 85 15.64 -12.94 6.40
N ASN A 86 16.69 -13.62 5.93
CA ASN A 86 17.48 -14.52 6.77
C ASN A 86 18.20 -13.76 7.90
N LYS A 87 18.81 -12.60 7.60
CA LYS A 87 19.50 -11.74 8.57
C LYS A 87 18.55 -11.19 9.65
N LEU A 88 17.33 -10.88 9.25
CA LEU A 88 16.26 -10.43 10.14
C LEU A 88 15.58 -11.57 10.91
N GLU A 89 15.96 -12.83 10.66
CA GLU A 89 15.33 -14.03 11.24
C GLU A 89 13.81 -14.11 10.95
N ILE A 90 13.38 -13.56 9.80
CA ILE A 90 11.99 -13.64 9.34
C ILE A 90 11.85 -14.89 8.47
N ASN A 91 11.06 -15.85 8.94
CA ASN A 91 10.84 -17.11 8.24
C ASN A 91 9.80 -16.94 7.12
N PHE A 92 10.25 -16.78 5.88
CA PHE A 92 9.44 -16.95 4.67
C PHE A 92 9.94 -18.15 3.87
N THR A 93 9.05 -18.83 3.15
CA THR A 93 9.49 -19.83 2.17
C THR A 93 10.03 -19.13 0.91
N ASP A 94 10.87 -19.81 0.14
CA ASP A 94 11.38 -19.27 -1.13
C ASP A 94 10.24 -18.84 -2.08
N GLU A 95 9.13 -19.57 -2.05
CA GLU A 95 7.91 -19.23 -2.80
C GLU A 95 7.27 -17.94 -2.28
N GLU A 96 7.17 -17.75 -0.96
CA GLU A 96 6.62 -16.52 -0.38
C GLU A 96 7.50 -15.30 -0.62
N ILE A 97 8.82 -15.48 -0.63
CA ILE A 97 9.77 -14.40 -0.96
C ILE A 97 9.61 -14.01 -2.43
N SER A 98 9.48 -15.00 -3.33
CA SER A 98 9.24 -14.75 -4.75
C SER A 98 7.90 -14.04 -4.97
N ASP A 99 6.83 -14.52 -4.33
CA ASP A 99 5.49 -13.90 -4.41
C ASP A 99 5.52 -12.45 -3.90
N LEU A 100 6.27 -12.18 -2.82
CA LEU A 100 6.43 -10.82 -2.28
C LEU A 100 7.24 -9.93 -3.20
N PHE A 101 8.33 -10.44 -3.77
CA PHE A 101 9.18 -9.71 -4.70
C PHE A 101 8.37 -9.28 -5.92
N GLU A 102 7.75 -10.24 -6.62
CA GLU A 102 6.92 -9.99 -7.81
C GLU A 102 5.75 -9.04 -7.51
N ALA A 103 5.24 -9.05 -6.28
CA ALA A 103 4.16 -8.14 -5.90
C ALA A 103 4.62 -6.71 -5.64
N CYS A 104 5.88 -6.50 -5.25
CA CYS A 104 6.44 -5.19 -4.89
C CYS A 104 7.22 -4.53 -6.02
N ASP A 105 7.81 -5.31 -6.92
CA ASP A 105 8.41 -4.87 -8.18
C ASP A 105 7.28 -4.38 -9.11
N ILE A 106 6.86 -3.13 -8.90
CA ILE A 106 5.73 -2.50 -9.60
C ILE A 106 6.20 -1.96 -10.94
N ASN A 107 7.44 -1.47 -11.01
CA ASN A 107 8.02 -0.93 -12.23
C ASN A 107 8.54 -2.02 -13.20
N GLU A 108 8.57 -3.29 -12.78
CA GLU A 108 9.04 -4.47 -13.51
C GLU A 108 10.52 -4.39 -13.92
N ASP A 109 11.36 -3.73 -13.12
CA ASP A 109 12.78 -3.56 -13.41
C ASP A 109 13.67 -4.69 -12.85
N MET A 110 13.06 -5.68 -12.17
CA MET A 110 13.72 -6.79 -11.48
C MET A 110 14.63 -6.36 -10.31
N GLY A 111 14.34 -5.22 -9.71
CA GLY A 111 14.88 -4.74 -8.44
C GLY A 111 13.75 -4.16 -7.59
N ILE A 112 13.98 -4.06 -6.29
CA ILE A 112 13.08 -3.32 -5.39
C ILE A 112 13.74 -1.99 -5.08
N GLU A 113 13.24 -0.91 -5.68
CA GLU A 113 13.67 0.45 -5.37
C GLU A 113 13.22 0.88 -3.96
N PHE A 114 13.70 2.02 -3.47
CA PHE A 114 13.38 2.46 -2.12
C PHE A 114 11.87 2.68 -1.89
N SER A 115 11.13 3.20 -2.87
CA SER A 115 9.69 3.40 -2.78
C SER A 115 8.93 2.06 -2.70
N GLU A 116 9.37 1.05 -3.44
CA GLU A 116 8.84 -0.32 -3.43
C GLU A 116 9.24 -1.08 -2.15
N PHE A 117 10.42 -0.81 -1.61
CA PHE A 117 10.87 -1.38 -0.34
C PHE A 117 9.95 -1.01 0.83
N ILE A 118 9.39 0.21 0.82
CA ILE A 118 8.38 0.59 1.82
C ILE A 118 7.11 -0.24 1.66
N VAL A 119 6.67 -0.50 0.43
CA VAL A 119 5.51 -1.38 0.14
C VAL A 119 5.77 -2.77 0.69
N LEU A 120 6.95 -3.33 0.39
CA LEU A 120 7.41 -4.64 0.89
C LEU A 120 7.38 -4.70 2.42
N LEU A 121 7.98 -3.73 3.11
CA LEU A 121 8.00 -3.72 4.58
C LEU A 121 6.58 -3.66 5.17
N CYS A 122 5.68 -2.89 4.57
CA CYS A 122 4.29 -2.80 5.01
C CYS A 122 3.52 -4.11 4.76
N LEU A 123 3.76 -4.79 3.63
CA LEU A 123 3.17 -6.10 3.34
C LEU A 123 3.69 -7.18 4.29
N VAL A 124 4.99 -7.20 4.56
CA VAL A 124 5.59 -8.10 5.55
C VAL A 124 4.99 -7.87 6.94
N TYR A 125 4.79 -6.61 7.33
CA TYR A 125 4.11 -6.23 8.58
C TYR A 125 2.67 -6.76 8.63
N LEU A 126 1.91 -6.59 7.54
CA LEU A 126 0.51 -7.01 7.47
C LEU A 126 0.34 -8.54 7.46
N LEU A 127 1.23 -9.27 6.77
CA LEU A 127 1.09 -10.70 6.52
C LEU A 127 1.67 -11.59 7.62
N LYS A 128 2.52 -11.05 8.49
CA LYS A 128 3.09 -11.79 9.62
C LYS A 128 2.29 -11.52 10.89
N ASP A 129 1.28 -12.35 11.13
CA ASP A 129 0.52 -12.43 12.39
C ASP A 129 1.35 -12.95 13.60
N ASP A 130 2.66 -13.19 13.44
CA ASP A 130 3.47 -13.83 14.47
C ASP A 130 4.12 -12.81 15.43
N PRO A 131 3.74 -12.80 16.73
CA PRO A 131 4.39 -11.99 17.75
C PRO A 131 5.87 -12.36 18.01
N SER A 132 6.44 -13.30 17.27
CA SER A 132 7.88 -13.58 17.21
C SER A 132 8.59 -13.02 15.97
N ALA A 133 7.90 -12.79 14.83
CA ALA A 133 8.38 -11.88 13.79
C ALA A 133 8.52 -10.45 14.35
N LEU A 134 7.74 -10.16 15.39
CA LEU A 134 7.87 -9.04 16.30
C LEU A 134 9.25 -8.88 16.97
N HIS A 135 10.09 -9.91 17.06
CA HIS A 135 11.47 -9.74 17.53
C HIS A 135 12.36 -9.04 16.49
N ALA A 136 11.97 -9.06 15.21
CA ALA A 136 12.53 -8.15 14.22
C ALA A 136 12.20 -6.67 14.54
N LYS A 137 11.19 -6.36 15.38
CA LYS A 137 10.88 -4.99 15.85
C LYS A 137 12.05 -4.31 16.56
N SER A 138 12.86 -5.08 17.28
CA SER A 138 14.06 -4.56 17.94
C SER A 138 15.28 -4.56 17.02
N ARG A 139 15.30 -5.38 15.96
CA ARG A 139 16.44 -5.48 15.03
C ARG A 139 16.38 -4.46 13.90
N MET A 140 15.19 -4.11 13.40
CA MET A 140 15.03 -3.01 12.44
C MET A 140 15.28 -1.63 13.09
N GLY A 141 15.34 -1.51 14.42
CA GLY A 141 15.77 -0.28 15.09
C GLY A 141 14.85 0.93 14.92
N LEU A 142 13.61 0.75 14.45
CA LEU A 142 12.68 1.84 14.15
C LEU A 142 11.44 1.82 15.06
N PRO A 143 11.45 2.52 16.20
CA PRO A 143 10.37 2.48 17.19
C PRO A 143 9.03 3.04 16.70
N ASN A 144 9.03 3.83 15.62
CA ASN A 144 7.83 4.50 15.10
C ASN A 144 7.35 3.95 13.75
N LEU A 145 8.03 2.94 13.20
CA LEU A 145 7.66 2.38 11.90
C LEU A 145 6.38 1.55 11.99
N GLU A 146 6.19 0.81 13.10
CA GLU A 146 4.95 0.07 13.37
C GLU A 146 3.73 1.00 13.34
N VAL A 147 3.78 2.11 14.09
CA VAL A 147 2.70 3.11 14.11
C VAL A 147 2.42 3.68 12.72
N THR A 148 3.46 3.75 11.88
CA THR A 148 3.35 4.22 10.51
C THR A 148 2.61 3.23 9.62
N PHE A 149 3.02 1.95 9.63
CA PHE A 149 2.31 0.89 8.90
C PHE A 149 0.90 0.65 9.44
N GLU A 150 0.69 0.67 10.76
CA GLU A 150 -0.63 0.66 11.36
C GLU A 150 -1.51 1.79 10.83
N THR A 151 -0.95 3.01 10.72
CA THR A 151 -1.70 4.15 10.19
C THR A 151 -2.05 3.94 8.71
N LEU A 152 -1.17 3.36 7.90
CA LEU A 152 -1.42 3.07 6.48
C LEU A 152 -2.48 1.97 6.30
N VAL A 153 -2.41 0.92 7.11
CA VAL A 153 -3.42 -0.16 7.12
C VAL A 153 -4.78 0.39 7.57
N ASP A 154 -4.83 1.14 8.68
CA ASP A 154 -6.05 1.78 9.17
C ASP A 154 -6.64 2.74 8.12
N ALA A 155 -5.80 3.41 7.34
CA ALA A 155 -6.21 4.32 6.27
C ALA A 155 -6.93 3.58 5.16
N PHE A 156 -6.35 2.47 4.71
CA PHE A 156 -6.93 1.64 3.67
C PHE A 156 -8.25 1.01 4.14
N VAL A 157 -8.27 0.44 5.35
CA VAL A 157 -9.49 -0.10 5.97
C VAL A 157 -10.59 0.96 6.10
N PHE A 158 -10.24 2.21 6.40
CA PHE A 158 -11.22 3.31 6.45
C PHE A 158 -11.81 3.64 5.06
N LEU A 159 -11.02 3.50 4.00
CA LEU A 159 -11.42 3.75 2.63
C LEU A 159 -12.23 2.59 2.02
N ASP A 160 -11.82 1.34 2.26
CA ASP A 160 -12.48 0.12 1.78
C ASP A 160 -13.73 -0.20 2.64
N LYS A 161 -14.87 0.36 2.26
CA LYS A 161 -16.12 0.26 3.04
C LYS A 161 -16.79 -1.10 2.86
N ASN A 162 -16.74 -1.64 1.66
CA ASN A 162 -17.38 -2.90 1.31
C ASN A 162 -16.53 -4.12 1.70
N LYS A 163 -15.25 -3.90 2.04
CA LYS A 163 -14.28 -4.89 2.55
C LYS A 163 -13.92 -5.93 1.51
N ASP A 164 -13.91 -5.53 0.24
CA ASP A 164 -13.54 -6.40 -0.87
C ASP A 164 -12.01 -6.42 -1.11
N GLY A 165 -11.25 -5.60 -0.36
CA GLY A 165 -9.79 -5.47 -0.50
C GLY A 165 -9.39 -4.42 -1.52
N TYR A 166 -10.34 -3.68 -2.08
CA TYR A 166 -10.13 -2.64 -3.07
C TYR A 166 -10.90 -1.38 -2.70
N VAL A 167 -10.33 -0.22 -2.99
CA VAL A 167 -11.02 1.06 -2.84
C VAL A 167 -11.58 1.47 -4.19
N SER A 168 -12.91 1.48 -4.31
CA SER A 168 -13.58 1.98 -5.50
C SER A 168 -13.65 3.51 -5.52
N ARG A 169 -13.87 4.08 -6.71
CA ARG A 169 -14.17 5.52 -6.86
C ARG A 169 -15.33 5.98 -5.97
N ASN A 170 -16.35 5.14 -5.82
CA ASN A 170 -17.52 5.46 -5.00
C ASN A 170 -17.18 5.54 -3.52
N GLU A 171 -16.34 4.63 -3.03
CA GLU A 171 -15.91 4.60 -1.64
C GLU A 171 -14.98 5.76 -1.31
N MET A 172 -14.07 6.09 -2.22
CA MET A 172 -13.25 7.30 -2.11
C MET A 172 -14.13 8.55 -1.99
N VAL A 173 -15.12 8.71 -2.89
CA VAL A 173 -16.06 9.84 -2.86
C VAL A 173 -16.89 9.85 -1.57
N GLN A 174 -17.30 8.69 -1.05
CA GLN A 174 -18.01 8.59 0.22
C GLN A 174 -17.12 9.02 1.40
N ALA A 175 -15.89 8.52 1.48
CA ALA A 175 -14.93 8.86 2.54
C ALA A 175 -14.65 10.38 2.61
N ILE A 176 -14.55 11.03 1.46
CA ILE A 176 -14.39 12.49 1.35
C ILE A 176 -15.67 13.22 1.81
N ASN A 177 -16.85 12.79 1.34
CA ASN A 177 -18.12 13.46 1.64
C ASN A 177 -18.58 13.26 3.10
N GLU A 178 -18.26 12.11 3.71
CA GLU A 178 -18.52 11.84 5.13
C GLU A 178 -17.73 12.76 6.06
N THR A 179 -16.58 13.25 5.59
CA THR A 179 -15.67 14.08 6.38
C THR A 179 -15.90 15.59 6.16
N ILE A 180 -16.30 16.00 4.95
CA ILE A 180 -16.28 17.41 4.55
C ILE A 180 -17.70 18.00 4.55
N SER A 181 -18.02 18.77 5.59
CA SER A 181 -19.17 19.68 5.58
C SER A 181 -18.89 20.89 4.66
N GLY A 182 -19.08 20.72 3.34
CA GLY A 182 -19.42 21.83 2.44
C GLY A 182 -18.37 22.39 1.47
N GLU A 183 -17.13 21.90 1.41
CA GLU A 183 -16.13 22.41 0.44
C GLU A 183 -15.98 21.51 -0.79
N ARG A 184 -16.52 21.96 -1.93
CA ARG A 184 -16.49 21.25 -3.23
C ARG A 184 -15.09 21.13 -3.87
N SER A 185 -14.10 21.88 -3.40
CA SER A 185 -12.72 21.88 -3.92
C SER A 185 -11.98 20.59 -3.60
N SER A 186 -12.24 19.98 -2.44
CA SER A 186 -11.53 18.79 -1.96
C SER A 186 -11.84 17.51 -2.75
N GLY A 187 -13.05 17.42 -3.33
CA GLY A 187 -13.41 16.28 -4.19
C GLY A 187 -12.59 16.20 -5.48
N ARG A 188 -12.15 17.34 -6.03
CA ARG A 188 -11.29 17.36 -7.24
C ARG A 188 -9.87 16.91 -6.94
N ILE A 189 -9.34 17.28 -5.78
CA ILE A 189 -8.00 16.88 -5.34
C ILE A 189 -8.00 15.37 -5.08
N ALA A 190 -8.99 14.87 -4.35
CA ALA A 190 -9.05 13.47 -4.01
C ALA A 190 -9.35 12.58 -5.23
N MET A 191 -10.11 13.06 -6.22
CA MET A 191 -10.28 12.34 -7.49
C MET A 191 -8.96 12.24 -8.26
N ARG A 192 -8.13 13.30 -8.27
CA ARG A 192 -6.78 13.22 -8.84
C ARG A 192 -5.91 12.22 -8.07
N ARG A 193 -5.95 12.25 -6.74
CA ARG A 193 -5.23 11.30 -5.89
C ARG A 193 -5.66 9.86 -6.13
N PHE A 194 -6.95 9.61 -6.33
CA PHE A 194 -7.44 8.29 -6.75
C PHE A 194 -6.85 7.88 -8.11
N GLU A 195 -6.85 8.77 -9.10
CA GLU A 195 -6.28 8.49 -10.44
C GLU A 195 -4.77 8.27 -10.41
N GLU A 196 -4.06 8.87 -9.45
CA GLU A 196 -2.63 8.63 -9.19
C GLU A 196 -2.38 7.28 -8.48
N MET A 197 -3.37 6.76 -7.75
CA MET A 197 -3.32 5.44 -7.12
C MET A 197 -3.67 4.29 -8.09
N ASP A 198 -4.67 4.49 -8.94
CA ASP A 198 -5.20 3.52 -9.91
C ASP A 198 -4.22 3.37 -11.11
N TRP A 199 -3.07 2.75 -10.86
CA TRP A 199 -1.95 2.66 -11.79
C TRP A 199 -2.28 1.78 -13.00
N ASP A 200 -2.93 0.65 -12.76
CA ASP A 200 -3.39 -0.25 -13.83
C ASP A 200 -4.65 0.26 -14.57
N LYS A 201 -5.28 1.32 -14.03
CA LYS A 201 -6.49 1.98 -14.55
C LYS A 201 -7.69 1.05 -14.63
N ASN A 202 -7.77 0.07 -13.75
CA ASN A 202 -8.91 -0.83 -13.64
C ASN A 202 -10.13 -0.15 -12.97
N GLY A 203 -9.93 1.03 -12.36
CA GLY A 203 -10.97 1.82 -11.69
C GLY A 203 -11.18 1.50 -10.21
N MET A 204 -10.29 0.69 -9.64
CA MET A 204 -10.24 0.21 -8.26
C MET A 204 -8.79 0.32 -7.79
N VAL A 205 -8.59 0.72 -6.54
CA VAL A 205 -7.24 0.82 -5.95
C VAL A 205 -7.04 -0.33 -4.99
N ASN A 206 -6.11 -1.23 -5.29
CA ASN A 206 -5.71 -2.27 -4.35
C ASN A 206 -4.75 -1.73 -3.28
N PHE A 207 -4.43 -2.53 -2.26
CA PHE A 207 -3.58 -2.06 -1.15
C PHE A 207 -2.14 -1.72 -1.59
N LYS A 208 -1.58 -2.43 -2.57
CA LYS A 208 -0.22 -2.19 -3.05
C LYS A 208 -0.15 -0.85 -3.80
N GLU A 209 -1.12 -0.61 -4.67
CA GLU A 209 -1.32 0.65 -5.38
C GLU A 209 -1.49 1.83 -4.40
N PHE A 210 -2.29 1.63 -3.35
CA PHE A 210 -2.44 2.61 -2.28
C PHE A 210 -1.11 2.95 -1.62
N LEU A 211 -0.31 1.94 -1.23
CA LEU A 211 0.98 2.14 -0.58
C LEU A 211 2.00 2.81 -1.51
N PHE A 212 2.07 2.39 -2.77
CA PHE A 212 3.02 2.92 -3.74
C PHE A 212 2.73 4.37 -4.13
N ALA A 213 1.47 4.71 -4.38
CA ALA A 213 1.10 6.11 -4.60
C ALA A 213 1.38 6.97 -3.36
N PHE A 214 1.24 6.39 -2.17
CA PHE A 214 1.54 7.07 -0.93
C PHE A 214 3.03 7.40 -0.79
N THR A 215 3.94 6.50 -1.16
CA THR A 215 5.39 6.75 -1.12
C THR A 215 5.80 7.88 -2.07
N HIS A 216 5.15 7.99 -3.23
CA HIS A 216 5.36 9.09 -4.19
C HIS A 216 4.85 10.44 -3.65
N TRP A 217 3.67 10.49 -3.04
CA TRP A 217 3.10 11.76 -2.55
C TRP A 217 3.83 12.35 -1.37
N VAL A 218 4.50 11.48 -0.61
CA VAL A 218 5.32 11.85 0.53
C VAL A 218 6.65 12.47 0.10
N GLY A 219 7.00 12.42 -1.20
CA GLY A 219 8.22 13.02 -1.73
C GLY A 219 9.46 12.28 -1.25
N ILE A 220 9.36 10.95 -1.14
CA ILE A 220 10.47 10.10 -0.73
C ILE A 220 11.55 10.06 -1.83
N GLU A 221 11.17 10.31 -3.09
CA GLU A 221 12.03 10.25 -4.28
C GLU A 221 12.77 11.57 -4.57
N ASP A 222 12.32 12.72 -4.02
CA ASP A 222 12.80 14.06 -4.42
C ASP A 222 13.99 14.61 -3.61
N ASN A 223 14.79 13.78 -2.93
CA ASN A 223 15.95 14.24 -2.14
C ASN A 223 17.30 13.77 -2.69
N GLU A 224 17.49 13.81 -4.02
CA GLU A 224 18.83 13.66 -4.60
C GLU A 224 19.44 14.90 -5.25
N ASP A 225 18.75 16.04 -5.35
CA ASP A 225 19.37 17.25 -5.93
C ASP A 225 19.06 18.53 -5.14
N GLU A 226 19.70 18.71 -3.97
CA GLU A 226 20.01 20.06 -3.45
C GLU A 226 21.27 20.04 -2.56
N GLU A 227 22.32 19.33 -3.00
CA GLU A 227 23.69 19.60 -2.56
C GLU A 227 24.55 19.97 -3.77
N GLY A 228 24.73 21.28 -3.99
CA GLY A 228 25.85 21.78 -4.77
C GLY A 228 25.52 22.88 -5.78
N GLU A 229 25.23 24.08 -5.31
CA GLU A 229 25.72 25.27 -6.00
C GLU A 229 26.49 26.14 -4.98
N GLU A 230 27.82 26.10 -5.09
CA GLU A 230 28.75 27.09 -4.52
C GLU A 230 28.54 28.50 -5.13
#